data_AF-A0A376SBI2-F1
#
_entry.id   AF-A0A376SBI2-F1
#
_cell.length_a   1.000
_cell.length_b   1.000
_cell.length_c   1.000
_cell.angle_alpha   90.00
_cell.angle_beta   90.00
_cell.angle_gamma   90.00
#
_symmetry.space_group_name_H-M   'P 1'
#
loop_
_entity.id
_entity.type
_entity.pdbx_description
1 polymer ?
#
loop_
_entity_poly.entity_id
_entity_poly.type
_entity_poly.pdbx_seq_one_letter_code
_entity_poly.pdbx_strand_id
1 'polypeptide(L)' 'MHFRDPKVWREADTWWMVVGAKDPGNTGQILLYRGSSLREWTFDRVWPR' A
#
# COMPACT_ATOMS: atom_id res chain seq x y z
N MET A 1 -5.92 5.71 14.05
CA MET A 1 -5.52 5.36 12.67
C MET A 1 -5.07 3.92 12.66
N HIS A 2 -5.68 3.06 11.83
CA HIS A 2 -5.17 1.71 11.60
C HIS A 2 -4.31 1.76 10.33
N PHE A 3 -3.07 1.26 10.42
CA PHE A 3 -2.14 1.18 9.30
C PHE A 3 -1.13 0.07 9.63
N ARG A 4 -1.27 -1.11 9.03
CA ARG A 4 -0.48 -2.28 9.45
C ARG A 4 -0.43 -3.38 8.41
N ASP A 5 0.39 -4.38 8.71
CA ASP A 5 0.51 -5.67 8.03
C ASP A 5 0.93 -5.52 6.55
N PRO A 6 2.08 -4.86 6.27
CA PRO A 6 2.54 -4.69 4.90
C PRO A 6 2.87 -6.04 4.27
N LYS A 7 2.37 -6.27 3.05
CA LYS A 7 2.87 -7.32 2.16
C LYS A 7 3.59 -6.67 1.00
N VAL A 8 4.85 -7.04 0.82
CA VAL A 8 5.74 -6.49 -0.21
C VAL A 8 6.06 -7.56 -1.25
N TRP A 9 6.00 -7.19 -2.52
CA TRP A 9 6.43 -8.06 -3.64
C TRP A 9 7.05 -7.23 -4.77
N ARG A 10 7.68 -7.91 -5.74
CA ARG A 10 8.24 -7.27 -6.94
C ARG A 10 7.61 -7.87 -8.19
N GLU A 11 7.24 -7.01 -9.13
CA GLU A 11 6.69 -7.37 -10.44
C GLU A 11 7.18 -6.37 -11.49
N ALA A 12 7.68 -6.85 -12.64
CA ALA A 12 8.15 -6.03 -13.77
C ALA A 12 8.98 -4.80 -13.33
N ASP A 13 10.03 -5.07 -12.54
CA ASP A 13 10.95 -4.06 -11.99
C ASP A 13 10.37 -3.01 -11.03
N THR A 14 9.11 -3.19 -10.62
CA THR A 14 8.46 -2.34 -9.63
C THR A 14 8.32 -3.10 -8.32
N TRP A 15 8.70 -2.47 -7.21
CA TRP A 15 8.32 -2.93 -5.87
C TRP A 15 6.92 -2.46 -5.57
N TRP A 16 6.09 -3.36 -5.06
CA TRP A 16 4.72 -3.10 -4.64
C TRP A 16 4.58 -3.40 -3.16
N MET A 17 3.78 -2.60 -2.48
CA MET A 17 3.39 -2.82 -1.09
C MET A 17 1.91 -2.59 -0.92
N VAL A 18 1.25 -3.57 -0.33
CA VAL A 18 -0.15 -3.46 0.11
C VAL A 18 -0.19 -3.31 1.63
N VAL A 19 -1.00 -2.38 2.14
CA VAL A 19 -1.16 -2.11 3.57
C VAL A 19 -2.64 -2.05 3.92
N GLY A 20 -3.04 -2.74 4.99
CA GLY A 20 -4.38 -2.61 5.55
C GLY A 20 -4.51 -1.34 6.36
N ALA A 21 -5.52 -0.53 6.07
CA ALA A 21 -5.79 0.72 6.78
C ALA A 21 -7.28 0.91 7.09
N LYS A 22 -7.58 1.97 7.86
CA LYS A 22 -8.94 2.51 7.97
C LYS A 22 -8.94 4.00 7.67
N ASP A 23 -9.97 4.45 6.98
CA ASP A 23 -10.22 5.87 6.76
C ASP A 23 -10.77 6.57 8.04
N PRO A 24 -10.96 7.90 8.03
CA PRO A 24 -11.55 8.61 9.15
C PRO A 24 -12.96 8.14 9.55
N GLY A 25 -13.71 7.54 8.61
CA GLY A 25 -15.03 6.94 8.84
C GLY A 25 -14.96 5.53 9.42
N ASN A 26 -13.78 5.03 9.80
CA ASN A 26 -13.55 3.68 10.31
C ASN A 26 -13.87 2.56 9.29
N THR A 27 -13.91 2.90 8.00
CA THR A 27 -14.10 1.93 6.91
C THR A 27 -12.75 1.33 6.52
N GLY A 28 -12.72 0.00 6.38
CA GLY A 28 -11.51 -0.72 5.98
C GLY A 28 -11.09 -0.38 4.54
N GLN A 29 -9.79 -0.18 4.34
CA GLN A 29 -9.21 0.13 3.04
C GLN A 29 -7.93 -0.67 2.81
N ILE A 30 -7.63 -0.92 1.54
CA ILE A 30 -6.39 -1.50 1.08
C ILE A 30 -5.61 -0.40 0.36
N LEU A 31 -4.49 0.02 0.94
CA LEU A 31 -3.62 1.03 0.35
C LEU A 31 -2.53 0.34 -0.47
N LEU A 32 -2.36 0.78 -1.71
CA LEU A 32 -1.33 0.31 -2.61
C LEU A 32 -0.24 1.38 -2.74
N TYR A 33 1.00 0.96 -2.59
CA TYR A 33 2.19 1.76 -2.78
C TYR A 33 3.12 1.09 -3.78
N ARG A 34 3.95 1.89 -4.45
CA ARG A 34 5.00 1.41 -5.36
C ARG A 34 6.33 2.12 -5.13
N GLY A 35 7.43 1.48 -5.49
CA GLY A 35 8.77 2.04 -5.37
C GLY A 35 9.76 1.44 -6.37
N SER A 36 10.84 2.17 -6.65
CA SER A 36 12.00 1.66 -7.41
C SER A 36 12.97 0.88 -6.52
N SER A 37 12.83 0.99 -5.19
CA SER A 37 13.61 0.27 -4.19
C SER A 37 12.75 -0.06 -2.97
N LEU A 38 13.30 -0.80 -2.02
CA LEU A 38 12.65 -1.10 -0.74
C LEU A 38 12.73 0.04 0.29
N ARG A 39 13.33 1.19 -0.07
CA ARG A 39 13.56 2.31 0.85
C ARG A 39 12.53 3.43 0.71
N GLU A 40 12.04 3.65 -0.50
CA GLU A 40 11.17 4.78 -0.82
C GLU A 40 9.89 4.30 -1.50
N TRP A 41 8.76 4.75 -0.98
CA TRP A 41 7.43 4.33 -1.39
C TRP A 41 6.60 5.55 -1.81
N THR A 42 5.99 5.47 -2.99
CA THR A 42 5.01 6.43 -3.48
C THR A 42 3.62 5.83 -3.32
N PHE A 43 2.69 6.57 -2.73
CA PHE A 43 1.29 6.17 -2.69
C PHE A 43 0.75 6.09 -4.13
N ASP A 44 0.13 4.97 -4.45
CA ASP A 44 -0.37 4.69 -5.79
C ASP A 44 -1.90 4.84 -5.85
N ARG A 45 -2.64 4.06 -5.04
CA ARG A 45 -4.12 4.12 -4.98
C ARG A 45 -4.71 3.41 -3.75
N VAL A 46 -6.02 3.55 -3.56
CA VAL A 46 -6.82 2.68 -2.67
C VAL A 46 -7.47 1.57 -3.51
N TRP A 47 -7.07 0.32 -3.33
CA TRP A 47 -7.64 -0.81 -4.09
C TRP A 47 -9.06 -1.18 -3.62
N PRO A 48 -9.98 -1.61 -4.51
CA PRO A 48 -9.86 -1.79 -5.97
C PRO A 48 -10.23 -0.54 -6.78
N ARG A 49 -10.26 0.64 -6.15
CA ARG A 49 -10.68 1.88 -6.81
C ARG A 49 -9.59 2.47 -7.70
#